data_AF-A0A966B9X4-F1
#
_entry.id   AF-A0A966B9X4-F1
#
_cell.length_a   1.000
_cell.length_b   1.000
_cell.length_c   1.000
_cell.angle_alpha   90.00
_cell.angle_beta   90.00
_cell.angle_gamma   90.00
#
_symmetry.space_group_name_H-M   'P 1'
#
loop_
_entity.id
_entity.type
_entity.pdbx_description
1 polymer ?
#
loop_
_entity_poly.entity_id
_entity_poly.type
_entity_poly.pdbx_seq_one_letter_code
_entity_poly.pdbx_strand_id
1 'polypeptide(L)'
;MTEAEVRRAVANQQLGEASAARALSSAIATHEANLQSRLTPVIQRHTGDVWSSRAASHSRLRIRSLNDATLTQVTDDLAQLRLALERRGRELDDHARSLNQQADHVDAALAGLGLDGLGTGGFA
;
A
#
# COMPACT_ATOMS: atom_id res chain seq x y z
N MET A 1 -22.36 19.05 -12.39
CA MET A 1 -21.45 18.91 -11.24
C MET A 1 -20.57 20.13 -11.16
N THR A 2 -20.41 20.71 -9.98
CA THR A 2 -19.53 21.86 -9.76
C THR A 2 -18.06 21.41 -9.74
N GLU A 3 -17.14 22.35 -9.93
CA GLU A 3 -15.71 22.05 -9.87
C GLU A 3 -15.29 21.52 -8.49
N ALA A 4 -15.93 22.01 -7.42
CA ALA A 4 -15.74 21.52 -6.05
C ALA A 4 -16.22 20.06 -5.88
N GLU A 5 -17.37 19.70 -6.46
CA GLU A 5 -17.88 18.32 -6.45
C GLU A 5 -16.94 17.35 -7.17
N VAL A 6 -16.38 17.76 -8.32
CA VAL A 6 -15.40 16.94 -9.06
C VAL A 6 -14.14 16.71 -8.22
N ARG A 7 -13.61 17.76 -7.56
CA ARG A 7 -12.44 17.63 -6.67
C ARG A 7 -12.71 16.70 -5.48
N ARG A 8 -13.87 16.83 -4.84
CA ARG A 8 -14.28 15.93 -3.73
C ARG A 8 -14.43 14.48 -4.19
N ALA A 9 -14.96 14.24 -5.40
CA ALA A 9 -15.06 12.90 -5.95
C ALA A 9 -13.67 12.27 -6.18
N VAL A 10 -12.72 13.02 -6.74
CA VAL A 10 -11.34 12.56 -6.93
C VAL A 10 -10.64 12.32 -5.58
N ALA A 11 -10.85 13.20 -4.59
CA ALA A 11 -10.30 13.01 -3.24
C ALA A 11 -10.82 11.71 -2.59
N ASN A 12 -12.12 11.43 -2.72
CA ASN A 12 -12.71 10.20 -2.20
C ASN A 12 -12.15 8.95 -2.90
N GLN A 13 -11.95 9.01 -4.22
CA GLN A 13 -11.30 7.92 -4.96
C GLN A 13 -9.88 7.68 -4.43
N GLN A 14 -9.08 8.74 -4.26
CA GLN A 14 -7.70 8.64 -3.77
C GLN A 14 -7.63 8.09 -2.34
N LEU A 15 -8.56 8.47 -1.46
CA LEU A 15 -8.67 7.88 -0.12
C LEU A 15 -9.00 6.38 -0.18
N GLY A 16 -9.87 5.98 -1.10
CA GLY A 16 -10.17 4.58 -1.39
C GLY A 16 -8.90 3.81 -1.81
N GLU A 17 -8.15 4.33 -2.78
CA GLU A 17 -6.89 3.75 -3.24
C GLU A 17 -5.83 3.70 -2.13
N ALA A 18 -5.74 4.72 -1.29
CA ALA A 18 -4.83 4.74 -0.15
C ALA A 18 -5.18 3.66 0.88
N SER A 19 -6.48 3.45 1.16
CA SER A 19 -6.93 2.38 2.04
C SER A 19 -6.60 0.99 1.48
N ALA A 20 -6.76 0.79 0.17
CA ALA A 20 -6.41 -0.46 -0.50
C ALA A 20 -4.89 -0.72 -0.47
N ALA A 21 -4.08 0.32 -0.69
CA ALA A 21 -2.62 0.22 -0.61
C ALA A 21 -2.14 -0.19 0.81
N ARG A 22 -2.76 0.37 1.86
CA ARG A 22 -2.50 -0.02 3.25
C ARG A 22 -2.87 -1.47 3.53
N ALA A 23 -4.03 -1.91 3.05
CA ALA A 23 -4.48 -3.29 3.20
C ALA A 23 -3.49 -4.27 2.52
N LEU A 24 -3.02 -3.95 1.31
CA LEU A 24 -2.01 -4.73 0.61
C LEU A 24 -0.67 -4.75 1.36
N SER A 25 -0.22 -3.61 1.88
CA SER A 25 0.99 -3.54 2.73
C SER A 25 0.89 -4.47 3.95
N SER A 26 -0.25 -4.45 4.65
CA SER A 26 -0.50 -5.33 5.80
C SER A 26 -0.54 -6.81 5.41
N ALA A 27 -1.11 -7.13 4.25
CA ALA A 27 -1.16 -8.50 3.73
C ALA A 27 0.25 -9.02 3.39
N ILE A 28 1.09 -8.17 2.79
CA ILE A 28 2.49 -8.49 2.49
C ILE A 28 3.27 -8.76 3.78
N ALA A 29 3.14 -7.90 4.80
CA ALA A 29 3.80 -8.11 6.09
C ALA A 29 3.40 -9.44 6.75
N THR A 30 2.12 -9.79 6.67
CA THR A 30 1.61 -11.07 7.17
C THR A 30 2.18 -12.25 6.38
N HIS A 31 2.27 -12.12 5.05
CA HIS A 31 2.83 -13.15 4.20
C HIS A 31 4.33 -13.36 4.46
N GLU A 32 5.09 -12.28 4.63
CA GLU A 32 6.51 -12.31 4.99
C GLU A 32 6.74 -13.07 6.30
N ALA A 33 5.99 -12.74 7.36
CA ALA A 33 6.07 -13.44 8.64
C ALA A 33 5.70 -14.93 8.53
N ASN A 34 4.73 -15.27 7.68
CA ASN A 34 4.35 -16.66 7.41
C ASN A 34 5.44 -17.43 6.64
N LEU A 35 6.08 -16.80 5.65
CA LEU A 35 7.20 -17.42 4.93
C LEU A 35 8.35 -17.71 5.88
N GLN A 36 8.75 -16.72 6.69
CA GLN A 36 9.83 -16.88 7.66
C GLN A 36 9.52 -17.95 8.72
N SER A 37 8.32 -17.93 9.30
CA SER A 37 7.94 -18.89 10.36
C SER A 37 7.75 -20.32 9.87
N ARG A 38 7.27 -20.52 8.63
CA ARG A 38 7.00 -21.87 8.09
C ARG A 38 8.19 -22.46 7.35
N LEU A 39 8.89 -21.68 6.54
CA LEU A 39 9.97 -22.21 5.69
C LEU A 39 11.27 -22.38 6.46
N THR A 40 11.59 -21.47 7.39
CA THR A 40 12.84 -21.55 8.16
C THR A 40 12.96 -22.87 8.93
N PRO A 41 11.95 -23.33 9.71
CA PRO A 41 12.05 -24.59 10.43
C PRO A 41 12.02 -25.81 9.51
N VAL A 42 11.28 -25.74 8.40
CA VAL A 42 11.21 -26.84 7.40
C VAL A 42 12.56 -27.03 6.71
N ILE A 43 13.22 -25.94 6.31
CA ILE A 43 14.57 -25.96 5.75
C ILE A 43 15.53 -26.55 6.78
N GLN A 44 15.49 -26.10 8.03
CA GLN A 44 16.35 -26.61 9.10
C GLN A 44 16.14 -28.12 9.34
N ARG A 45 14.89 -28.57 9.46
CA ARG A 45 14.53 -29.97 9.73
C ARG A 45 14.84 -30.91 8.57
N HIS A 46 14.39 -30.59 7.36
CA HIS A 46 14.64 -31.46 6.20
C HIS A 46 16.13 -31.53 5.85
N THR A 47 16.91 -30.49 6.15
CA THR A 47 18.35 -30.63 5.94
C THR A 47 19.04 -31.50 7.00
N GLY A 48 18.41 -31.72 8.17
CA GLY A 48 18.88 -32.67 9.18
C GLY A 48 18.49 -34.12 8.86
N ASP A 49 17.25 -34.35 8.44
CA ASP A 49 16.66 -35.69 8.33
C ASP A 49 17.12 -36.48 7.08
N VAL A 50 17.43 -35.82 5.96
CA VAL A 50 17.53 -36.57 4.69
C VAL A 50 18.92 -37.26 4.55
N TRP A 51 20.05 -36.71 5.01
CA TRP A 51 21.37 -37.07 4.40
C TRP A 51 22.50 -37.46 5.38
N SER A 52 22.74 -38.77 5.55
CA SER A 52 23.84 -39.34 6.36
C SER A 52 25.16 -39.62 5.61
N SER A 53 25.26 -39.41 4.28
CA SER A 53 26.43 -39.81 3.46
C SER A 53 27.42 -38.67 3.16
N ARG A 54 28.73 -38.89 3.33
CA ARG A 54 29.85 -37.93 3.09
C ARG A 54 29.87 -37.32 1.68
N ALA A 55 29.53 -38.09 0.63
CA ALA A 55 29.47 -37.62 -0.76
C ALA A 55 28.39 -36.55 -0.98
N ALA A 56 27.38 -36.51 -0.11
CA ALA A 56 26.30 -35.56 -0.20
C ALA A 56 26.71 -34.16 0.33
N SER A 57 27.84 -34.03 1.05
CA SER A 57 28.19 -32.80 1.80
C SER A 57 28.42 -31.55 0.95
N HIS A 58 28.97 -31.67 -0.26
CA HIS A 58 29.20 -30.50 -1.10
C HIS A 58 27.89 -29.99 -1.72
N SER A 59 27.01 -30.91 -2.14
CA SER A 59 25.66 -30.61 -2.58
C SER A 59 24.79 -30.05 -1.44
N ARG A 60 25.02 -30.47 -0.17
CA ARG A 60 24.35 -29.90 1.03
C ARG A 60 24.57 -28.39 1.16
N LEU A 61 25.83 -27.97 1.11
CA LEU A 61 26.20 -26.55 1.26
C LEU A 61 25.60 -25.69 0.16
N ARG A 62 25.62 -26.19 -1.09
CA ARG A 62 25.11 -25.45 -2.24
C ARG A 62 23.58 -25.35 -2.26
N ILE A 63 22.86 -26.41 -1.89
CA ILE A 63 21.38 -26.36 -1.82
C ILE A 63 20.92 -25.47 -0.66
N ARG A 64 21.55 -25.57 0.53
CA ARG A 64 21.26 -24.65 1.64
C ARG A 64 21.51 -23.21 1.24
N SER A 65 22.68 -22.90 0.67
CA SER A 65 23.00 -21.53 0.28
C SER A 65 22.03 -20.97 -0.76
N LEU A 66 21.59 -21.79 -1.72
CA LEU A 66 20.60 -21.38 -2.72
C LEU A 66 19.21 -21.15 -2.12
N ASN A 67 18.77 -22.01 -1.20
CA ASN A 67 17.49 -21.84 -0.52
C ASN A 67 17.48 -20.61 0.39
N ASP A 68 18.54 -20.40 1.18
CA ASP A 68 18.68 -19.25 2.07
C ASP A 68 18.78 -17.95 1.26
N ALA A 69 19.54 -17.94 0.16
CA ALA A 69 19.62 -16.79 -0.74
C ALA A 69 18.26 -16.47 -1.39
N THR A 70 17.53 -17.50 -1.85
CA THR A 70 16.20 -17.31 -2.46
C THR A 70 15.19 -16.78 -1.45
N LEU A 71 15.16 -17.34 -0.23
CA LEU A 71 14.26 -16.88 0.83
C LEU A 71 14.57 -15.43 1.24
N THR A 72 15.86 -15.10 1.36
CA THR A 72 16.31 -13.73 1.67
C THR A 72 15.85 -12.77 0.58
N GLN A 73 16.11 -13.10 -0.69
CA GLN A 73 15.71 -12.25 -1.82
C GLN A 73 14.19 -12.03 -1.86
N VAL A 74 13.38 -13.08 -1.71
CA VAL A 74 11.92 -12.94 -1.72
C VAL A 74 11.43 -12.08 -0.55
N THR A 75 12.03 -12.24 0.63
CA THR A 75 11.71 -11.42 1.81
C THR A 75 12.06 -9.95 1.55
N ASP A 76 13.23 -9.68 0.98
CA ASP A 76 13.69 -8.33 0.67
C ASP A 76 12.80 -7.66 -0.40
N ASP A 77 12.45 -8.39 -1.46
CA ASP A 77 11.56 -7.89 -2.52
C ASP A 77 10.17 -7.54 -1.97
N LEU A 78 9.61 -8.40 -1.09
CA LEU A 78 8.35 -8.12 -0.40
C LEU A 78 8.45 -6.90 0.52
N ALA A 79 9.55 -6.74 1.25
CA ALA A 79 9.79 -5.57 2.09
C ALA A 79 9.85 -4.28 1.25
N GLN A 80 10.50 -4.30 0.08
CA GLN A 80 10.54 -3.16 -0.83
C GLN A 80 9.15 -2.82 -1.39
N LEU A 81 8.37 -3.82 -1.79
CA LEU A 81 6.99 -3.63 -2.26
C LEU A 81 6.11 -3.03 -1.15
N ARG A 82 6.24 -3.51 0.09
CA ARG A 82 5.55 -2.96 1.26
C ARG A 82 5.85 -1.47 1.44
N LEU A 83 7.14 -1.10 1.42
CA LEU A 83 7.56 0.30 1.56
C LEU A 83 7.08 1.18 0.40
N ALA A 84 7.00 0.65 -0.82
CA ALA A 84 6.44 1.36 -1.96
C ALA A 84 4.93 1.61 -1.79
N LEU A 85 4.17 0.61 -1.34
CA LEU A 85 2.73 0.74 -1.08
C LEU A 85 2.43 1.73 0.06
N GLU A 86 3.23 1.71 1.13
CA GLU A 86 3.09 2.66 2.23
C GLU A 86 3.37 4.10 1.79
N ARG A 87 4.41 4.31 0.98
CA ARG A 87 4.70 5.63 0.38
C ARG A 87 3.54 6.08 -0.49
N ARG A 88 3.06 5.20 -1.37
CA ARG A 88 1.94 5.51 -2.26
C ARG A 88 0.65 5.84 -1.50
N GLY A 89 0.35 5.11 -0.44
CA GLY A 89 -0.79 5.40 0.43
C GLY A 89 -0.70 6.77 1.09
N ARG A 90 0.49 7.19 1.53
CA ARG A 90 0.70 8.55 2.09
C ARG A 90 0.53 9.63 1.04
N GLU A 91 1.12 9.45 -0.15
CA GLU A 91 0.97 10.41 -1.27
C GLU A 91 -0.50 10.61 -1.65
N LEU A 92 -1.27 9.52 -1.75
CA LEU A 92 -2.69 9.58 -2.08
C LEU A 92 -3.51 10.31 -1.00
N ASP A 93 -3.22 10.06 0.28
CA ASP A 93 -3.83 10.79 1.39
C ASP A 93 -3.51 12.30 1.37
N ASP A 94 -2.24 12.65 1.09
CA ASP A 94 -1.79 14.05 0.98
C ASP A 94 -2.50 14.75 -0.20
N HIS A 95 -2.60 14.08 -1.35
CA HIS A 95 -3.32 14.60 -2.51
C HIS A 95 -4.81 14.78 -2.24
N ALA A 96 -5.46 13.80 -1.60
CA ALA A 96 -6.87 13.89 -1.25
C ALA A 96 -7.14 15.07 -0.29
N ARG A 97 -6.26 15.29 0.69
CA ARG A 97 -6.34 16.46 1.59
C ARG A 97 -6.22 17.78 0.82
N SER A 98 -5.26 17.87 -0.11
CA SER A 98 -5.08 19.06 -0.95
C SER A 98 -6.30 19.34 -1.83
N LEU A 99 -6.88 18.30 -2.46
CA LEU A 99 -8.08 18.44 -3.29
C LEU A 99 -9.29 18.90 -2.47
N ASN A 100 -9.47 18.40 -1.26
CA ASN A 100 -10.54 18.84 -0.37
C ASN A 100 -10.37 20.31 0.04
N GLN A 101 -9.16 20.73 0.41
CA GLN A 101 -8.88 22.14 0.71
C GLN A 101 -9.19 23.06 -0.48
N GLN A 102 -8.83 22.64 -1.69
CA GLN A 102 -9.16 23.38 -2.91
C GLN A 102 -10.67 23.44 -3.16
N ALA A 103 -11.41 22.34 -2.93
CA ALA A 103 -12.86 22.33 -3.05
C ALA A 103 -13.50 23.32 -2.06
N ASP A 104 -13.05 23.32 -0.81
CA ASP A 104 -13.55 24.23 0.23
C ASP A 104 -13.25 25.70 -0.11
N HIS A 105 -12.09 25.98 -0.71
CA HIS A 105 -11.77 27.32 -1.23
C HIS A 105 -12.70 27.76 -2.36
N VAL A 106 -13.06 26.86 -3.28
CA VAL A 106 -14.01 27.17 -4.36
C VAL A 106 -15.40 27.41 -3.81
N ASP A 107 -15.88 26.58 -2.88
CA ASP A 107 -17.18 26.78 -2.23
C ASP A 107 -17.23 28.13 -1.49
N ALA A 108 -16.17 28.47 -0.75
CA ALA A 108 -16.07 29.76 -0.05
C ALA A 108 -16.04 30.97 -1.02
N ALA A 109 -15.33 30.84 -2.15
CA ALA A 109 -15.29 31.89 -3.16
C ALA A 109 -16.66 32.09 -3.83
N LEU A 110 -17.37 31.00 -4.14
CA LEU A 110 -18.73 31.05 -4.70
C LEU A 110 -19.73 31.67 -3.71
N ALA A 111 -19.64 31.34 -2.42
CA ALA A 111 -20.45 31.96 -1.38
C ALA A 111 -20.16 33.47 -1.24
N GLY A 112 -18.89 33.87 -1.30
CA GLY A 112 -18.47 35.28 -1.23
C GLY A 112 -18.88 36.13 -2.45
N LEU A 113 -19.10 35.50 -3.61
CA LEU A 113 -19.61 36.15 -4.82
C LEU A 113 -21.13 36.43 -4.78
N GLY A 114 -21.83 36.05 -3.69
CA GLY A 114 -23.19 36.49 -3.45
C GLY A 114 -24.23 35.92 -4.42
N LEU A 115 -24.11 34.65 -4.81
CA LEU A 115 -25.19 33.96 -5.54
C LEU A 115 -26.47 33.77 -4.70
N ASP A 116 -26.44 34.09 -3.41
CA ASP A 116 -27.64 34.24 -2.55
C ASP A 116 -28.36 35.60 -2.74
N GLY A 117 -27.81 36.52 -3.54
CA GLY A 117 -28.31 37.89 -3.72
C GLY A 117 -29.09 38.17 -5.01
N LEU A 118 -29.22 37.20 -5.93
CA LEU A 118 -29.94 37.41 -7.20
C LEU A 118 -31.36 36.84 -7.16
N GLY A 119 -32.30 37.66 -6.65
CA GLY A 119 -33.59 37.81 -7.31
C GLY A 119 -34.80 37.05 -6.77
N THR A 120 -35.15 37.20 -5.49
CA THR A 120 -36.56 37.18 -5.05
C THR A 120 -37.09 38.61 -4.91
N GLY A 121 -36.88 39.42 -5.94
CA GLY A 121 -37.58 40.70 -6.09
C GLY A 121 -39.02 40.41 -6.53
N GLY A 122 -39.96 40.55 -5.60
CA GLY A 122 -41.38 40.36 -5.84
C GLY A 122 -41.90 41.26 -6.96
N PHE A 123 -42.62 40.65 -7.90
CA PHE A 123 -43.58 41.36 -8.73
C PHE A 123 -44.90 41.40 -7.96
N ALA A 124 -45.20 42.59 -7.44
CA ALA A 124 -46.56 43.02 -7.10
C ALA A 124 -47.28 43.49 -8.37
#